data_AF-A0A2E3IZB8-F1
#
_entry.id   AF-A0A2E3IZB8-F1
#
_cell.length_a   1.000
_cell.length_b   1.000
_cell.length_c   1.000
_cell.angle_alpha   90.00
_cell.angle_beta   90.00
_cell.angle_gamma   90.00
#
_symmetry.space_group_name_H-M   'P 1'
#
loop_
_entity.id
_entity.type
_entity.pdbx_description
1 polymer ?
#
loop_
_entity_poly.entity_id
_entity_poly.type
_entity_poly.pdbx_seq_one_letter_code
_entity_poly.pdbx_strand_id
1 'polypeptide(L)' 'MTRAKIYCITILILIASVPWFFFEGGAEHFLGLPVWALYSLAVTILYAVAVAFVLQRFWPLLAGDTEDEADA' A
#
# COMPACT_ATOMS: atom_id res chain seq x y z
N MET A 1 -0.26 10.25 -16.75
CA MET A 1 -1.11 9.71 -15.65
C MET A 1 -1.36 10.84 -14.69
N THR A 2 -2.61 11.22 -14.44
CA THR A 2 -2.95 12.32 -13.52
C THR A 2 -2.58 11.95 -12.08
N ARG A 3 -2.07 12.90 -11.28
CA ARG A 3 -1.65 12.68 -9.88
C ARG A 3 -2.74 11.99 -9.03
N ALA A 4 -4.01 12.38 -9.23
CA ALA A 4 -5.17 11.76 -8.60
C ALA A 4 -5.29 10.24 -8.86
N LYS A 5 -4.87 9.78 -10.05
CA LYS A 5 -4.93 8.37 -10.44
C LYS A 5 -3.86 7.54 -9.71
N ILE A 6 -2.70 8.13 -9.40
CA ILE A 6 -1.64 7.52 -8.60
C ILE A 6 -2.10 7.37 -7.14
N TYR A 7 -2.73 8.41 -6.58
CA TYR A 7 -3.32 8.34 -5.25
C TYR A 7 -4.44 7.31 -5.15
N CYS A 8 -5.36 7.25 -6.12
CA CYS A 8 -6.40 6.22 -6.18
C CYS A 8 -5.83 4.81 -6.23
N ILE A 9 -4.79 4.56 -7.04
CA ILE A 9 -4.15 3.23 -7.10
C ILE A 9 -3.48 2.88 -5.76
N THR A 10 -2.82 3.84 -5.13
CA THR A 10 -2.16 3.63 -3.82
C THR A 10 -3.18 3.33 -2.73
N ILE A 11 -4.33 4.04 -2.73
CA ILE A 11 -5.44 3.81 -1.81
C ILE A 11 -6.09 2.44 -2.09
N LEU A 12 -6.29 2.07 -3.36
CA LEU A 12 -6.85 0.76 -3.72
C LEU A 12 -5.92 -0.39 -3.31
N ILE A 13 -4.60 -0.23 -3.44
CA ILE A 13 -3.61 -1.20 -2.96
C ILE A 13 -3.62 -1.27 -1.42
N LEU A 14 -3.73 -0.13 -0.74
CA LEU A 14 -3.86 -0.09 0.72
C LEU A 14 -5.11 -0.81 1.19
N ILE A 15 -6.26 -0.52 0.58
CA ILE A 15 -7.53 -1.19 0.90
C ILE A 15 -7.40 -2.68 0.56
N ALA A 16 -6.87 -3.07 -0.59
CA ALA A 16 -6.68 -4.48 -0.93
C ALA A 16 -5.70 -5.22 -0.01
N SER A 17 -4.77 -4.51 0.65
CA SER A 17 -3.83 -5.12 1.59
C SER A 17 -4.48 -5.53 2.91
N VAL A 18 -5.52 -4.83 3.36
CA VAL A 18 -6.21 -5.16 4.60
C VAL A 18 -7.09 -6.39 4.36
N PRO A 19 -6.93 -7.48 5.13
CA PRO A 19 -7.82 -8.63 5.03
C PRO A 19 -9.16 -8.27 5.70
N TRP A 20 -10.04 -7.58 4.98
CA TRP A 20 -11.34 -7.09 5.50
C TRP A 20 -12.31 -8.19 5.97
N PHE A 21 -11.96 -9.48 5.82
CA PHE A 21 -12.94 -10.56 5.90
C PHE A 21 -12.43 -11.89 6.48
N PHE A 22 -11.25 -11.96 7.10
CA PHE A 22 -10.61 -13.26 7.41
C PHE A 22 -10.48 -13.65 8.89
N PHE A 23 -11.07 -12.92 9.84
CA PHE A 23 -10.97 -13.29 11.27
C PHE A 23 -12.33 -13.49 11.95
N GLU A 24 -13.27 -14.15 11.25
CA GLU A 24 -14.42 -14.77 11.91
C GLU A 24 -14.13 -16.25 12.16
N GLY A 25 -13.77 -16.55 13.40
CA GLY A 25 -13.81 -17.92 13.93
C GLY A 25 -12.46 -18.60 14.04
N GLY A 26 -11.92 -18.59 15.26
CA GLY A 26 -10.84 -19.48 15.66
C GLY A 26 -9.57 -18.73 16.02
N ALA A 27 -9.37 -18.50 17.31
CA ALA A 27 -8.10 -18.06 17.86
C ALA A 27 -7.10 -19.22 17.77
N GLU A 28 -6.68 -19.58 16.56
CA GLU A 28 -5.49 -20.39 16.38
C GLU A 28 -4.31 -19.55 16.84
N HIS A 29 -3.65 -20.03 17.89
CA HIS A 29 -2.46 -19.42 18.43
C HIS A 29 -1.27 -20.15 17.82
N PHE A 30 -0.46 -19.43 17.05
CA PHE A 30 0.81 -19.92 16.54
C PHE A 30 1.93 -19.30 17.38
N LEU A 31 2.76 -20.12 18.03
CA LEU A 31 3.83 -19.66 18.95
C LEU A 31 3.34 -18.78 20.12
N GLY A 32 2.09 -18.96 20.57
CA GLY A 32 1.50 -18.14 21.64
C GLY A 32 1.01 -16.76 21.19
N LEU A 33 1.13 -16.46 19.89
CA LEU A 33 0.57 -15.26 19.27
C LEU A 33 -0.62 -15.64 18.39
N PRO A 34 -1.65 -14.80 18.31
CA PRO A 34 -2.75 -15.08 17.41
C PRO A 34 -2.30 -14.98 15.96
N VAL A 35 -2.73 -15.92 15.12
CA VAL A 35 -2.34 -16.00 13.69
C VAL A 35 -2.64 -14.70 12.93
N TRP A 36 -3.68 -13.96 13.33
CA TRP A 36 -4.00 -12.66 12.74
C TRP A 36 -2.89 -11.61 12.91
N ALA A 37 -2.12 -11.68 13.99
CA ALA A 37 -1.03 -10.73 14.25
C ALA A 37 0.14 -10.97 13.31
N LEU A 38 0.48 -12.24 13.04
CA LEU A 38 1.51 -12.61 12.07
C LEU A 38 1.12 -12.23 10.65
N TYR A 39 -0.15 -12.46 10.28
CA TYR A 39 -0.67 -12.03 8.99
C TYR A 39 -0.60 -10.51 8.83
N SER A 40 -1.01 -9.76 9.87
CA SER A 40 -0.96 -8.30 9.86
C SER A 40 0.47 -7.79 9.66
N LEU A 41 1.45 -8.37 10.36
CA LEU A 41 2.86 -8.03 10.22
C LEU A 41 3.37 -8.26 8.79
N ALA A 42 3.07 -9.43 8.21
CA ALA A 42 3.49 -9.77 6.86
C ALA A 42 2.89 -8.81 5.81
N VAL A 43 1.61 -8.49 5.94
CA VAL A 43 0.92 -7.51 5.09
C VAL A 43 1.53 -6.12 5.24
N THR A 44 1.85 -5.67 6.45
CA THR A 44 2.48 -4.37 6.66
C THR A 44 3.83 -4.26 5.95
N ILE A 45 4.66 -5.31 6.01
CA ILE A 45 5.94 -5.35 5.29
C ILE A 45 5.69 -5.25 3.78
N LEU A 46 4.75 -6.05 3.25
CA LEU A 46 4.43 -6.05 1.83
C LEU A 46 3.89 -4.69 1.36
N TYR A 47 3.06 -4.04 2.18
CA TYR A 47 2.56 -2.69 1.93
C TYR A 47 3.68 -1.65 1.95
N ALA A 48 4.59 -1.70 2.91
CA ALA A 48 5.73 -0.80 2.98
C ALA A 48 6.62 -0.91 1.73
N VAL A 49 6.87 -2.14 1.25
CA VAL A 49 7.61 -2.38 -0.01
C VAL A 49 6.85 -1.82 -1.21
N ALA A 50 5.53 -2.05 -1.29
CA ALA A 50 4.70 -1.50 -2.37
C ALA A 50 4.72 0.03 -2.38
N VAL A 51 4.59 0.67 -1.21
CA VAL A 51 4.68 2.13 -1.07
C VAL A 51 6.06 2.62 -1.48
N ALA A 52 7.14 2.00 -1.00
CA ALA A 52 8.49 2.38 -1.38
C ALA A 52 8.71 2.27 -2.89
N PHE A 53 8.21 1.21 -3.53
CA PHE A 53 8.28 1.03 -4.98
C PHE A 53 7.50 2.11 -5.73
N VAL A 54 6.27 2.41 -5.31
CA VAL A 54 5.45 3.49 -5.89
C VAL A 54 6.15 4.83 -5.72
N LEU A 55 6.68 5.10 -4.52
CA LEU A 55 7.40 6.34 -4.23
C LEU A 55 8.60 6.48 -5.16
N GLN A 56 9.45 5.45 -5.29
CA GLN A 56 10.61 5.48 -6.16
C GLN A 56 10.25 5.62 -7.65
N ARG A 57 9.21 4.91 -8.11
CA ARG A 57 8.82 4.90 -9.52
C ARG A 57 8.11 6.18 -9.97
N PHE A 58 7.34 6.79 -9.08
CA PHE A 58 6.50 7.94 -9.36
C PHE A 58 7.00 9.24 -8.71
N TRP A 59 8.10 9.22 -7.95
CA TRP A 59 8.75 10.40 -7.35
C TRP A 59 8.78 11.62 -8.29
N PRO A 60 9.27 11.52 -9.55
CA PRO A 60 9.32 12.69 -10.43
C PRO A 60 7.94 13.26 -10.79
N LEU A 61 6.90 12.40 -10.89
CA LEU A 61 5.52 12.84 -11.13
C LEU A 61 4.86 13.45 -9.88
N LEU A 62 5.26 13.01 -8.69
CA LEU A 62 4.82 13.55 -7.39
C LEU A 62 5.55 14.84 -7.01
N ALA A 63 6.82 14.97 -7.37
CA ALA A 63 7.67 16.13 -7.06
C ALA A 63 7.35 17.39 -7.87
N GLY A 64 6.35 17.32 -8.77
CA GLY A 64 5.87 18.49 -9.52
C GLY A 64 6.58 18.72 -10.86
N ASP A 65 7.49 17.84 -11.27
CA ASP A 65 8.43 18.04 -12.38
C ASP A 65 7.80 17.86 -13.78
N THR A 66 6.51 18.12 -13.96
CA THR A 66 5.81 17.92 -15.24
C THR A 66 4.72 18.95 -15.51
N GLU A 67 4.87 20.19 -15.04
CA GLU A 67 3.92 21.27 -15.36
C GLU A 67 4.56 22.61 -15.82
N ASP A 68 5.89 22.72 -15.98
CA ASP A 68 6.51 24.00 -16.41
C ASP A 68 7.05 24.05 -17.85
N GLU A 69 6.84 23.02 -18.69
CA GLU A 69 7.35 23.02 -20.09
C GLU A 69 6.28 22.61 -21.10
N ALA A 70 5.08 23.18 -20.98
CA ALA A 70 4.06 23.15 -22.03
C ALA A 70 3.53 24.55 -22.39
N ASP A 71 4.05 25.60 -21.77
CA ASP A 71 3.77 27.01 -22.09
C ASP A 71 5.08 27.82 -22.11
N ALA A 72 5.97 27.54 -23.09
CA ALA A 72 7.09 28.41 -23.47
C ALA A 72 7.31 28.36 -24.99
#